data_AF-A0A2R5ENY0-F1
#
_entry.id   AF-A0A2R5ENY0-F1
#
_cell.length_a   1.000
_cell.length_b   1.000
_cell.length_c   1.000
_cell.angle_alpha   90.00
_cell.angle_beta   90.00
_cell.angle_gamma   90.00
#
_symmetry.space_group_name_H-M   'P 1'
#
loop_
_entity.id
_entity.type
_entity.pdbx_description
1 polymer ?
#
loop_
_entity_poly.entity_id
_entity_poly.type
_entity_poly.pdbx_seq_one_letter_code
_entity_poly.pdbx_strand_id
1 'polypeptide(L)'
;MDSDFCGYYEKGVNPDFYVVKVCPGCGYASTDNGFERLSDKQRKSYYDVIGSNWKGLQYSGERTGRQAMETYKLALLAAQATGAPDRILSGLLHHIAWLYRYEGNVAQEKRFLAFALESYIKVYELEGNSLNNARLMFLIGELNRRIGEWNEAVKWFSRVVSDKRIMDAAMIRACREQWQLIREEMGQHDGIKSEAVV
;
A
#
# COMPACT_ATOMS: atom_id res chain seq x y z
N MET A 1 7.58 9.48 -10.09
CA MET A 1 7.12 8.36 -9.25
C MET A 1 7.96 8.37 -8.00
N ASP A 2 7.32 8.18 -6.86
CA ASP A 2 7.97 8.09 -5.56
C ASP A 2 8.67 6.75 -5.34
N SER A 3 9.55 6.70 -4.34
CA SER A 3 10.26 5.47 -3.92
C SER A 3 9.35 4.34 -3.44
N ASP A 4 8.13 4.63 -2.97
CA ASP A 4 7.11 3.63 -2.67
C ASP A 4 6.20 3.32 -3.87
N PHE A 5 6.61 3.71 -5.07
CA PHE A 5 5.95 3.48 -6.36
C PHE A 5 4.68 4.29 -6.64
N CYS A 6 4.35 5.28 -5.82
CA CYS A 6 3.25 6.21 -6.12
C CYS A 6 3.55 7.05 -7.38
N GLY A 7 2.65 7.00 -8.36
CA GLY A 7 2.75 7.76 -9.62
C GLY A 7 2.17 9.17 -9.51
N TYR A 8 2.62 10.09 -10.36
CA TYR A 8 1.98 11.41 -10.51
C TYR A 8 1.69 11.62 -11.99
N TYR A 9 0.46 12.06 -12.29
CA TYR A 9 -0.07 12.13 -13.64
C TYR A 9 -0.55 13.56 -13.89
N GLU A 10 0.32 14.41 -14.44
CA GLU A 10 0.05 15.84 -14.65
C GLU A 10 -0.96 16.10 -15.78
N LYS A 11 -1.13 15.15 -16.71
CA LYS A 11 -1.99 15.29 -17.89
C LYS A 11 -2.97 14.12 -17.95
N GLY A 12 -4.24 14.43 -18.11
CA GLY A 12 -5.32 13.45 -18.22
C GLY A 12 -5.80 12.94 -16.86
N VAL A 13 -6.43 11.78 -16.85
CA VAL A 13 -7.02 11.20 -15.64
C VAL A 13 -6.01 10.29 -14.94
N ASN A 14 -5.96 10.36 -13.62
CA ASN A 14 -5.11 9.48 -12.82
C ASN A 14 -5.54 7.99 -12.98
N PRO A 15 -4.70 7.11 -13.56
CA PRO A 15 -5.01 5.70 -13.74
C PRO A 15 -5.30 4.96 -12.42
N ASP A 16 -4.71 5.40 -11.30
CA ASP A 16 -4.93 4.79 -9.99
C ASP A 16 -6.41 4.86 -9.60
N PHE A 17 -7.18 5.80 -10.13
CA PHE A 17 -8.61 5.93 -9.82
C PHE A 17 -9.46 4.77 -10.39
N TYR A 18 -8.90 3.93 -11.27
CA TYR A 18 -9.63 2.90 -12.01
C TYR A 18 -9.18 1.47 -11.72
N VAL A 19 -8.18 1.29 -10.86
CA VAL A 19 -7.67 -0.05 -10.51
C VAL A 19 -8.75 -0.92 -9.86
N VAL A 20 -9.65 -0.31 -9.07
CA VAL A 20 -10.78 -1.00 -8.46
C VAL A 20 -12.00 -1.00 -9.38
N LYS A 21 -12.55 -2.18 -9.62
CA LYS A 21 -13.79 -2.40 -10.35
C LYS A 21 -14.91 -2.64 -9.34
N VAL A 22 -16.07 -2.03 -9.54
CA VAL A 22 -17.24 -2.16 -8.65
C VAL A 22 -18.42 -2.69 -9.44
N CYS A 23 -19.04 -3.76 -8.93
CA CYS A 23 -20.28 -4.29 -9.49
C CYS A 23 -21.44 -3.32 -9.21
N PRO A 24 -22.15 -2.80 -10.22
CA PRO A 24 -23.27 -1.87 -9.99
C PRO A 24 -24.45 -2.53 -9.27
N GLY A 25 -24.64 -3.85 -9.46
CA GLY A 25 -25.76 -4.59 -8.89
C GLY A 25 -25.64 -4.86 -7.39
N CYS A 26 -24.46 -5.30 -6.92
CA CYS A 26 -24.27 -5.71 -5.53
C CYS A 26 -23.17 -4.97 -4.77
N GLY A 27 -22.48 -4.02 -5.41
CA GLY A 27 -21.42 -3.23 -4.81
C GLY A 27 -20.10 -3.97 -4.60
N TYR A 28 -19.99 -5.24 -5.00
CA TYR A 28 -18.76 -6.00 -4.82
C TYR A 28 -17.62 -5.31 -5.56
N ALA A 29 -16.54 -5.02 -4.84
CA ALA A 29 -15.42 -4.26 -5.34
C ALA A 29 -14.13 -5.05 -5.22
N SER A 30 -13.34 -5.09 -6.29
CA SER A 30 -12.06 -5.81 -6.32
C SER A 30 -11.12 -5.22 -7.38
N THR A 31 -9.84 -5.60 -7.28
CA THR A 31 -8.84 -5.36 -8.31
C THR A 31 -8.64 -6.62 -9.15
N ASP A 32 -7.83 -6.53 -10.21
CA ASP A 32 -7.47 -7.68 -11.05
C ASP A 32 -6.65 -8.76 -10.33
N ASN A 33 -6.05 -8.43 -9.19
CA ASN A 33 -5.38 -9.39 -8.32
C ASN A 33 -6.33 -10.03 -7.30
N GLY A 34 -7.62 -9.70 -7.35
CA GLY A 34 -8.67 -10.24 -6.49
C GLY A 34 -9.04 -11.69 -6.81
N PHE A 35 -10.05 -12.21 -6.10
CA PHE A 35 -10.66 -13.49 -6.50
C PHE A 35 -11.34 -13.35 -7.86
N GLU A 36 -11.02 -14.24 -8.79
CA GLU A 36 -11.72 -14.34 -10.07
C GLU A 36 -13.19 -14.73 -9.87
N ARG A 37 -13.45 -15.63 -8.91
CA ARG A 37 -14.79 -16.06 -8.53
C ARG A 37 -14.87 -16.33 -7.03
N LEU A 38 -15.91 -15.80 -6.39
CA LEU A 38 -16.24 -16.13 -5.00
C LEU A 38 -16.91 -17.50 -4.90
N SER A 39 -16.47 -18.31 -3.94
CA SER A 39 -17.21 -19.48 -3.47
C SER A 39 -18.53 -19.07 -2.80
N ASP A 40 -19.45 -20.02 -2.63
CA ASP A 40 -20.75 -19.74 -1.98
C ASP A 40 -20.58 -19.24 -0.54
N LYS A 41 -19.57 -19.78 0.18
CA LYS A 41 -19.22 -19.31 1.52
C LYS A 41 -18.78 -17.85 1.51
N GLN A 42 -17.85 -17.49 0.62
CA GLN A 42 -17.35 -16.11 0.52
C GLN A 42 -18.43 -15.15 0.06
N ARG A 43 -19.25 -15.56 -0.91
CA ARG A 43 -20.41 -14.80 -1.37
C ARG A 43 -21.36 -14.52 -0.20
N LYS A 44 -21.70 -15.54 0.59
CA LYS A 44 -22.53 -15.37 1.78
C LYS A 44 -21.90 -14.38 2.76
N SER A 45 -20.63 -14.56 3.11
CA SER A 45 -19.91 -13.64 4.02
C SER A 45 -19.89 -12.19 3.51
N TYR A 46 -19.75 -11.98 2.20
CA TYR A 46 -19.86 -10.65 1.59
C TYR A 46 -21.27 -10.04 1.75
N TYR A 47 -22.32 -10.80 1.47
CA TYR A 47 -23.70 -10.31 1.58
C TYR A 47 -24.14 -10.05 3.03
N ASP A 48 -23.65 -10.85 3.97
CA ASP A 48 -23.95 -10.69 5.40
C ASP A 48 -23.38 -9.36 5.96
N VAL A 49 -22.29 -8.86 5.39
CA VAL A 49 -21.60 -7.64 5.87
C VAL A 49 -21.94 -6.41 5.03
N ILE A 50 -21.91 -6.53 3.70
CA ILE A 50 -21.91 -5.38 2.77
C ILE A 50 -23.05 -5.49 1.78
N GLY A 51 -23.12 -6.60 1.04
CA GLY A 51 -23.94 -6.72 -0.17
C GLY A 51 -25.44 -6.47 0.06
N SER A 52 -25.99 -6.91 1.20
CA SER A 52 -27.42 -6.75 1.50
C SER A 52 -27.84 -5.30 1.77
N ASN A 53 -26.88 -4.42 2.11
CA ASN A 53 -27.13 -3.00 2.39
C ASN A 53 -26.75 -2.10 1.21
N TRP A 54 -26.37 -2.68 0.06
CA TRP A 54 -26.00 -1.92 -1.12
C TRP A 54 -27.21 -1.16 -1.68
N LYS A 55 -27.12 0.17 -1.73
CA LYS A 55 -28.22 1.04 -2.23
C LYS A 55 -28.04 1.51 -3.68
N GLY A 56 -27.03 0.99 -4.38
CA GLY A 56 -26.69 1.43 -5.73
C GLY A 56 -25.90 2.74 -5.72
N LEU A 57 -24.67 2.69 -6.21
CA LEU A 57 -23.84 3.86 -6.50
C LEU A 57 -23.26 3.72 -7.91
N GLN A 58 -23.10 4.84 -8.61
CA GLN A 58 -22.54 4.88 -9.95
C GLN A 58 -21.05 5.21 -9.87
N TYR A 59 -20.22 4.19 -10.18
CA TYR A 59 -18.76 4.30 -10.30
C TYR A 59 -18.27 4.03 -11.74
N SER A 60 -19.18 4.10 -12.71
CA SER A 60 -18.91 4.05 -14.13
C SER A 60 -18.47 5.43 -14.66
N GLY A 61 -17.71 5.44 -15.76
CA GLY A 61 -17.21 6.68 -16.35
C GLY A 61 -16.04 7.30 -15.58
N GLU A 62 -15.82 8.59 -15.79
CA GLU A 62 -14.71 9.32 -15.19
C GLU A 62 -14.89 9.48 -13.67
N ARG A 63 -13.83 9.22 -12.90
CA ARG A 63 -13.84 9.26 -11.44
C ARG A 63 -13.08 10.45 -10.90
N THR A 64 -13.66 11.08 -9.88
CA THR A 64 -12.97 12.00 -8.98
C THR A 64 -12.10 11.24 -7.97
N GLY A 65 -11.14 11.93 -7.33
CA GLY A 65 -10.33 11.34 -6.25
C GLY A 65 -11.18 10.82 -5.09
N ARG A 66 -12.31 11.48 -4.78
CA ARG A 66 -13.27 11.00 -3.78
C ARG A 66 -13.91 9.68 -4.18
N GLN A 67 -14.39 9.57 -5.42
CA GLN A 67 -14.96 8.31 -5.92
C GLN A 67 -13.92 7.20 -5.94
N ALA A 68 -12.68 7.50 -6.35
CA ALA A 68 -11.58 6.54 -6.26
C ALA A 68 -11.41 6.03 -4.82
N MET A 69 -11.28 6.94 -3.85
CA MET A 69 -11.16 6.61 -2.43
C MET A 69 -12.31 5.73 -1.93
N GLU A 70 -13.55 6.03 -2.31
CA GLU A 70 -14.71 5.21 -1.98
C GLU A 70 -14.60 3.79 -2.55
N THR A 71 -14.23 3.66 -3.84
CA THR A 71 -14.06 2.33 -4.46
C THR A 71 -12.97 1.50 -3.77
N TYR A 72 -11.83 2.10 -3.41
CA TYR A 72 -10.78 1.39 -2.67
C TYR A 72 -11.22 0.97 -1.27
N LYS A 73 -11.97 1.81 -0.55
CA LYS A 73 -12.53 1.44 0.75
C LYS A 73 -13.56 0.30 0.62
N LEU A 74 -14.41 0.33 -0.41
CA LEU A 74 -15.32 -0.78 -0.72
C LEU A 74 -14.55 -2.07 -1.01
N ALA A 75 -13.48 -2.00 -1.80
CA ALA A 75 -12.66 -3.16 -2.12
C ALA A 75 -11.94 -3.73 -0.89
N LEU A 76 -11.45 -2.87 0.01
CA LEU A 76 -10.83 -3.31 1.26
C LEU A 76 -11.85 -4.03 2.16
N LEU A 77 -13.05 -3.47 2.31
CA LEU A 77 -14.13 -4.10 3.08
C LEU A 77 -14.56 -5.43 2.45
N ALA A 78 -14.69 -5.48 1.12
CA ALA A 78 -15.03 -6.71 0.40
C ALA A 78 -13.95 -7.79 0.55
N ALA A 79 -12.67 -7.42 0.46
CA ALA A 79 -11.54 -8.29 0.68
C ALA A 79 -11.55 -8.87 2.10
N GLN A 80 -11.78 -8.04 3.12
CA GLN A 80 -11.91 -8.47 4.51
C GLN A 80 -13.11 -9.41 4.73
N ALA A 81 -14.29 -9.04 4.22
CA ALA A 81 -15.50 -9.84 4.36
C ALA A 81 -15.40 -11.21 3.67
N THR A 82 -14.63 -11.31 2.60
CA THR A 82 -14.42 -12.56 1.84
C THR A 82 -13.19 -13.35 2.28
N GLY A 83 -12.42 -12.86 3.24
CA GLY A 83 -11.19 -13.52 3.70
C GLY A 83 -10.10 -13.58 2.62
N ALA A 84 -9.93 -12.51 1.85
CA ALA A 84 -8.87 -12.41 0.86
C ALA A 84 -7.48 -12.47 1.52
N PRO A 85 -6.46 -13.03 0.83
CA PRO A 85 -5.09 -13.07 1.34
C PRO A 85 -4.50 -11.68 1.59
N ASP A 86 -3.59 -11.57 2.56
CA ASP A 86 -2.93 -10.32 2.94
C ASP A 86 -2.32 -9.58 1.76
N ARG A 87 -1.79 -10.28 0.75
CA ARG A 87 -1.23 -9.67 -0.47
C ARG A 87 -2.22 -8.72 -1.17
N ILE A 88 -3.50 -9.07 -1.19
CA ILE A 88 -4.56 -8.21 -1.75
C ILE A 88 -4.82 -7.02 -0.82
N LEU A 89 -4.89 -7.26 0.49
CA LEU A 89 -5.13 -6.21 1.49
C LEU A 89 -4.01 -5.18 1.48
N SER A 90 -2.74 -5.62 1.45
CA SER A 90 -1.57 -4.74 1.43
C SER A 90 -1.62 -3.78 0.25
N GLY A 91 -1.93 -4.29 -0.95
CA GLY A 91 -2.06 -3.47 -2.16
C GLY A 91 -3.17 -2.42 -2.04
N LEU A 92 -4.34 -2.79 -1.52
CA LEU A 92 -5.46 -1.86 -1.33
C LEU A 92 -5.12 -0.78 -0.30
N LEU A 93 -4.55 -1.17 0.84
CA LEU A 93 -4.15 -0.24 1.91
C LEU A 93 -3.09 0.76 1.42
N HIS A 94 -2.12 0.30 0.64
CA HIS A 94 -1.06 1.16 0.11
C HIS A 94 -1.59 2.17 -0.91
N HIS A 95 -2.49 1.77 -1.81
CA HIS A 95 -3.13 2.73 -2.73
C HIS A 95 -4.03 3.72 -2.00
N ILE A 96 -4.72 3.32 -0.92
CA ILE A 96 -5.47 4.29 -0.10
C ILE A 96 -4.53 5.35 0.48
N ALA A 97 -3.32 4.96 0.92
CA ALA A 97 -2.32 5.92 1.37
C ALA A 97 -1.91 6.88 0.23
N TRP A 98 -1.72 6.40 -1.00
CA TRP A 98 -1.44 7.26 -2.16
C TRP A 98 -2.57 8.24 -2.45
N LEU A 99 -3.83 7.80 -2.33
CA LEU A 99 -4.97 8.70 -2.52
C LEU A 99 -4.99 9.81 -1.46
N TYR A 100 -4.68 9.52 -0.20
CA TYR A 100 -4.50 10.56 0.81
C TYR A 100 -3.29 11.46 0.55
N ARG A 101 -2.22 10.93 -0.05
CA ARG A 101 -1.07 11.74 -0.49
C ARG A 101 -1.49 12.75 -1.56
N TYR A 102 -2.28 12.34 -2.56
CA TYR A 102 -2.82 13.25 -3.57
C TYR A 102 -3.72 14.34 -2.97
N GLU A 103 -4.40 14.05 -1.87
CA GLU A 103 -5.21 15.02 -1.11
C GLU A 103 -4.38 15.90 -0.14
N GLY A 104 -3.07 15.65 0.02
CA GLY A 104 -2.22 16.33 1.00
C GLY A 104 -2.52 15.95 2.46
N ASN A 105 -3.25 14.87 2.70
CA ASN A 105 -3.66 14.44 4.04
C ASN A 105 -2.61 13.53 4.68
N VAL A 106 -1.52 14.14 5.15
CA VAL A 106 -0.35 13.46 5.71
C VAL A 106 -0.70 12.54 6.89
N ALA A 107 -1.66 12.93 7.73
CA ALA A 107 -2.06 12.13 8.90
C ALA A 107 -2.73 10.81 8.49
N GLN A 108 -3.67 10.86 7.53
CA GLN A 108 -4.31 9.64 7.03
C GLN A 108 -3.37 8.83 6.15
N GLU A 109 -2.52 9.46 5.36
CA GLU A 109 -1.48 8.78 4.61
C GLU A 109 -0.63 7.90 5.53
N LYS A 110 0.00 8.49 6.56
CA LYS A 110 0.85 7.74 7.51
C LYS A 110 0.11 6.58 8.18
N ARG A 111 -1.16 6.81 8.55
CA ARG A 111 -2.01 5.76 9.14
C ARG A 111 -2.20 4.57 8.19
N PHE A 112 -2.50 4.83 6.92
CA PHE A 112 -2.69 3.76 5.94
C PHE A 112 -1.38 3.12 5.48
N LEU A 113 -0.27 3.86 5.43
CA LEU A 113 1.06 3.26 5.23
C LEU A 113 1.42 2.28 6.35
N ALA A 114 1.09 2.61 7.61
CA ALA A 114 1.31 1.71 8.75
C ALA A 114 0.48 0.41 8.63
N PHE A 115 -0.79 0.51 8.23
CA PHE A 115 -1.62 -0.68 7.98
C PHE A 115 -1.10 -1.52 6.80
N ALA A 116 -0.69 -0.86 5.71
CA ALA A 116 -0.09 -1.55 4.56
C ALA A 116 1.21 -2.27 4.97
N LEU A 117 2.06 -1.61 5.75
CA LEU A 117 3.30 -2.17 6.28
C LEU A 117 3.04 -3.44 7.12
N GLU A 118 2.09 -3.40 8.05
CA GLU A 118 1.75 -4.58 8.87
C GLU A 118 1.31 -5.76 7.98
N SER A 119 0.49 -5.49 6.97
CA SER A 119 0.03 -6.52 6.03
C SER A 119 1.18 -7.06 5.16
N TYR A 120 2.08 -6.20 4.66
CA TYR A 120 3.25 -6.63 3.89
C TYR A 120 4.22 -7.49 4.71
N ILE A 121 4.39 -7.21 6.01
CA ILE A 121 5.18 -8.05 6.91
C ILE A 121 4.55 -9.44 7.02
N LYS A 122 3.22 -9.55 7.18
CA LYS A 122 2.53 -10.85 7.18
C LYS A 122 2.74 -11.62 5.88
N VAL A 123 2.66 -10.94 4.73
CA VAL A 123 2.95 -11.55 3.43
C VAL A 123 4.37 -12.10 3.39
N TYR A 124 5.36 -11.31 3.84
CA TYR A 124 6.76 -11.73 3.87
C TYR A 124 6.98 -12.95 4.79
N GLU A 125 6.36 -12.97 5.97
CA GLU A 125 6.47 -14.06 6.93
C GLU A 125 5.84 -15.37 6.42
N LEU A 126 4.70 -15.27 5.72
CA LEU A 126 4.00 -16.42 5.15
C LEU A 126 4.72 -17.00 3.92
N GLU A 127 5.26 -16.14 3.04
CA GLU A 127 5.95 -16.56 1.82
C GLU A 127 7.39 -17.02 2.08
N GLY A 128 7.89 -16.79 3.30
CA GLY A 128 9.22 -17.15 3.75
C GLY A 128 10.34 -16.49 2.94
N ASN A 129 11.57 -17.02 3.11
CA ASN A 129 12.76 -16.60 2.35
C ASN A 129 12.76 -17.13 0.91
N SER A 130 11.61 -17.13 0.22
CA SER A 130 11.59 -17.41 -1.21
C SER A 130 12.52 -16.39 -1.91
N LEU A 131 13.36 -16.90 -2.81
CA LEU A 131 14.56 -16.21 -3.33
C LEU A 131 14.31 -14.90 -4.08
N ASN A 132 13.06 -14.45 -4.23
CA ASN A 132 12.69 -13.32 -5.09
C ASN A 132 11.88 -12.21 -4.40
N ASN A 133 12.05 -12.03 -3.09
CA ASN A 133 11.30 -11.02 -2.31
C ASN A 133 12.01 -9.66 -2.18
N ALA A 134 13.06 -9.38 -2.96
CA ALA A 134 13.84 -8.14 -2.85
C ALA A 134 12.97 -6.87 -2.95
N ARG A 135 11.99 -6.86 -3.86
CA ARG A 135 11.07 -5.73 -4.02
C ARG A 135 10.11 -5.57 -2.84
N LEU A 136 9.61 -6.66 -2.27
CA LEU A 136 8.78 -6.63 -1.07
C LEU A 136 9.57 -6.14 0.14
N MET A 137 10.80 -6.64 0.33
CA MET A 137 11.70 -6.21 1.41
C MET A 137 12.07 -4.73 1.28
N PHE A 138 12.40 -4.27 0.07
CA PHE A 138 12.62 -2.85 -0.21
C PHE A 138 11.39 -2.03 0.15
N LEU A 139 10.19 -2.47 -0.27
CA LEU A 139 8.96 -1.75 0.01
C LEU A 139 8.68 -1.67 1.52
N ILE A 140 8.88 -2.76 2.27
CA ILE A 140 8.75 -2.76 3.74
C ILE A 140 9.72 -1.73 4.36
N GLY A 141 10.97 -1.69 3.91
CA GLY A 141 11.94 -0.70 4.38
C GLY A 141 11.52 0.73 4.05
N GLU A 142 11.04 0.97 2.84
CA GLU A 142 10.59 2.29 2.40
C GLU A 142 9.34 2.77 3.15
N LEU A 143 8.39 1.88 3.44
CA LEU A 143 7.23 2.23 4.25
C LEU A 143 7.62 2.59 5.69
N ASN A 144 8.53 1.84 6.32
CA ASN A 144 9.08 2.18 7.63
C ASN A 144 9.69 3.60 7.62
N ARG A 145 10.49 3.93 6.59
CA ARG A 145 11.11 5.25 6.47
C ARG A 145 10.06 6.36 6.38
N ARG A 146 9.05 6.20 5.53
CA ARG A 146 7.97 7.19 5.32
C ARG A 146 7.14 7.46 6.57
N ILE A 147 6.98 6.48 7.44
CA ILE A 147 6.27 6.66 8.71
C ILE A 147 7.18 7.12 9.86
N GLY A 148 8.50 7.23 9.64
CA GLY A 148 9.49 7.71 10.61
C GLY A 148 10.22 6.62 11.39
N GLU A 149 10.00 5.35 11.08
CA GLU A 149 10.63 4.19 11.71
C GLU A 149 11.99 3.88 11.06
N TRP A 150 12.91 4.85 11.11
CA TRP A 150 14.18 4.80 10.39
C TRP A 150 15.06 3.60 10.77
N ASN A 151 15.08 3.21 12.05
CA ASN A 151 15.87 2.07 12.51
C ASN A 151 15.40 0.75 11.86
N GLU A 152 14.08 0.56 11.73
CA GLU A 152 13.53 -0.61 11.06
C GLU A 152 13.77 -0.55 9.56
N ALA A 153 13.64 0.63 8.95
CA ALA A 153 13.95 0.83 7.53
C ALA A 153 15.39 0.39 7.19
N VAL A 154 16.38 0.82 7.99
CA VAL A 154 17.79 0.43 7.81
C VAL A 154 17.98 -1.08 7.91
N LYS A 155 17.31 -1.76 8.85
CA LYS A 155 17.38 -3.22 8.99
C LYS A 155 16.89 -3.91 7.71
N TRP A 156 15.76 -3.48 7.16
CA TRP A 156 15.20 -4.06 5.93
C TRP A 156 16.09 -3.83 4.70
N PHE A 157 16.58 -2.60 4.50
CA PHE A 157 17.51 -2.32 3.41
C PHE A 157 18.82 -3.10 3.54
N SER A 158 19.37 -3.22 4.75
CA SER A 158 20.59 -4.00 5.00
C SER A 158 20.41 -5.48 4.69
N ARG A 159 19.24 -6.06 5.01
CA ARG A 159 18.93 -7.45 4.63
C ARG A 159 19.00 -7.65 3.12
N VAL A 160 18.44 -6.74 2.32
CA VAL A 160 18.49 -6.82 0.85
C VAL A 160 19.92 -6.70 0.32
N VAL A 161 20.71 -5.75 0.83
CA VAL A 161 22.07 -5.49 0.35
C VAL A 161 23.05 -6.61 0.75
N SER A 162 22.84 -7.24 1.90
CA SER A 162 23.74 -8.26 2.46
C SER A 162 23.45 -9.69 1.99
N ASP A 163 22.21 -9.98 1.56
CA ASP A 163 21.83 -11.32 1.11
C ASP A 163 22.33 -11.60 -0.30
N LYS A 164 23.40 -12.40 -0.40
CA LYS A 164 24.04 -12.79 -1.68
C LYS A 164 23.12 -13.58 -2.62
N ARG A 165 21.97 -14.05 -2.15
CA ARG A 165 20.95 -14.73 -2.96
C ARG A 165 20.12 -13.75 -3.77
N ILE A 166 20.04 -12.49 -3.34
CA ILE A 166 19.33 -11.44 -4.04
C ILE A 166 20.24 -10.90 -5.15
N MET A 167 19.83 -11.12 -6.40
CA MET A 167 20.58 -10.69 -7.59
C MET A 167 19.92 -9.50 -8.31
N ASP A 168 18.80 -8.98 -7.78
CA ASP A 168 18.12 -7.81 -8.32
C ASP A 168 18.96 -6.54 -8.08
N ALA A 169 19.80 -6.22 -9.04
CA ALA A 169 20.70 -5.08 -8.98
C ALA A 169 19.96 -3.73 -8.86
N ALA A 170 18.73 -3.63 -9.37
CA ALA A 170 17.94 -2.41 -9.23
C ALA A 170 17.47 -2.22 -7.79
N MET A 171 16.97 -3.27 -7.14
CA MET A 171 16.55 -3.21 -5.74
C MET A 171 17.73 -3.03 -4.77
N ILE A 172 18.89 -3.63 -5.06
CA ILE A 172 20.11 -3.40 -4.26
C ILE A 172 20.54 -1.93 -4.31
N ARG A 173 20.53 -1.31 -5.51
CA ARG A 173 20.84 0.12 -5.65
C ARG A 173 19.82 0.98 -4.92
N ALA A 174 18.53 0.73 -5.10
CA ALA A 174 17.46 1.46 -4.44
C ALA A 174 17.60 1.40 -2.91
N CYS A 175 17.91 0.23 -2.33
CA CYS A 175 18.17 0.10 -0.88
C CYS A 175 19.35 0.96 -0.41
N ARG A 176 20.43 1.03 -1.19
CA ARG A 176 21.61 1.85 -0.84
C ARG A 176 21.28 3.35 -0.88
N GLU A 177 20.51 3.76 -1.88
CA GLU A 177 20.05 5.15 -2.02
C GLU A 177 19.16 5.55 -0.83
N GLN A 178 18.16 4.73 -0.48
CA GLN A 178 17.29 5.00 0.67
C GLN A 178 18.05 5.03 2.00
N TRP A 179 19.13 4.25 2.13
CA TRP A 179 19.96 4.32 3.33
C TRP A 179 20.71 5.65 3.45
N GLN A 180 21.17 6.24 2.34
CA GLN A 180 21.79 7.58 2.38
C GLN A 180 20.76 8.64 2.78
N LEU A 181 19.56 8.58 2.20
CA LEU A 181 18.47 9.50 2.53
C LEU A 181 18.12 9.45 4.02
N ILE A 182 18.06 8.26 4.63
CA ILE A 182 17.82 8.14 6.09
C ILE A 182 18.88 8.89 6.89
N ARG A 183 20.17 8.83 6.50
CA ARG A 183 21.24 9.54 7.24
C ARG A 183 21.07 11.04 7.17
N GLU A 184 20.67 11.55 6.01
CA GLU A 184 20.37 12.97 5.81
C GLU A 184 19.16 13.39 6.66
N GLU A 185 18.08 12.61 6.65
CA GLU A 185 16.85 12.85 7.43
C GLU A 185 17.11 12.82 8.94
N MET A 186 17.90 11.84 9.43
CA MET A 186 18.29 11.75 10.84
C MET A 186 19.15 12.95 11.26
N GLY A 187 20.13 13.34 10.45
CA GLY A 187 20.99 14.50 10.73
C GLY A 187 20.21 15.82 10.79
N GLN A 188 19.24 16.01 9.89
CA GLN A 188 18.36 17.19 9.91
C GLN A 188 17.44 17.20 11.14
N HIS A 189 16.86 16.06 11.50
CA HIS A 189 15.96 15.95 12.64
C HIS A 189 16.68 16.20 13.98
N ASP A 190 17.92 15.72 14.13
CA ASP A 190 18.74 16.01 15.32
C ASP A 190 19.14 17.49 15.39
N GLY A 191 19.38 18.14 14.25
CA GLY A 191 19.58 19.59 14.15
C GLY A 191 18.36 20.41 14.59
N ILE A 192 17.17 20.08 14.08
CA ILE A 192 15.91 20.77 14.45
C ILE A 192 15.60 20.60 15.95
N LYS A 193 15.85 19.42 16.52
CA LYS A 193 15.70 19.20 17.96
C LYS A 193 16.66 20.05 18.80
N SER A 194 17.88 20.27 18.31
CA SER A 194 18.84 21.13 19.01
C SER A 194 18.47 22.61 18.96
N GLU A 195 17.86 23.09 17.88
CA GLU A 195 17.40 24.48 17.74
C GLU A 195 16.12 24.77 18.52
N ALA A 196 15.21 23.80 18.64
CA ALA A 196 13.95 23.94 19.40
C ALA A 196 14.13 23.94 20.93
N VAL A 197 15.36 23.72 21.43
CA VAL A 197 15.71 23.67 22.86
C VAL A 197 16.53 24.90 23.29
N VAL A 198 16.79 25.85 22.37
CA VAL A 198 17.49 27.12 22.65
C VAL A 198 16.51 28.28 22.81
#